data_AF-A0AA87B5X9-F1
#
_entry.id   AF-A0AA87B5X9-F1
#
_cell.length_a   1.000
_cell.length_b   1.000
_cell.length_c   1.000
_cell.angle_alpha   90.00
_cell.angle_beta   90.00
_cell.angle_gamma   90.00
#
_symmetry.space_group_name_H-M   'P 1'
#
loop_
_entity.id
_entity.type
_entity.pdbx_description
1 polymer ?
#
loop_
_entity_poly.entity_id
_entity_poly.type
_entity_poly.pdbx_seq_one_letter_code
_entity_poly.pdbx_strand_id
1 'polypeptide(L)'
;TVDGQTTKVTEKEVTKDNWNYEFNDLPKYENGKEITYSIDEEAVPGYEKEVTGYNLKNSYTPEKVSVAGTKTWDDANNQDGKRPDKIKVILNKTVDGQTTKVTEKEVTKDNWNYEFNDLPKYENGKEITYSIDEEAVPGYEKEVTGYNLKNSYTPEKVSVAGTKTWNDANNQDGKRPDK
;
A
#
# COMPACT_ATOMS: atom_id res chain seq x y z
N THR A 1 -40.99 16.87 -25.12
CA THR A 1 -40.46 17.10 -26.49
C THR A 1 -41.61 17.47 -27.39
N VAL A 2 -41.57 18.63 -28.03
CA VAL A 2 -42.44 18.95 -29.17
C VAL A 2 -41.51 19.07 -30.38
N ASP A 3 -41.78 18.29 -31.43
CA ASP A 3 -41.02 18.30 -32.70
C ASP A 3 -39.51 17.93 -32.60
N GLY A 4 -39.14 17.03 -31.66
CA GLY A 4 -37.78 16.48 -31.56
C GLY A 4 -36.75 17.38 -30.87
N GLN A 5 -37.16 18.58 -30.43
CA GLN A 5 -36.30 19.50 -29.69
C GLN A 5 -36.53 19.32 -28.18
N THR A 6 -35.47 18.92 -27.46
CA THR A 6 -35.46 18.85 -26.01
C THR A 6 -35.19 20.26 -25.47
N THR A 7 -36.18 20.86 -24.81
CA THR A 7 -36.04 22.16 -24.15
C THR A 7 -36.07 21.95 -22.64
N LYS A 8 -35.14 22.59 -21.93
CA LYS A 8 -35.18 22.67 -20.47
C LYS A 8 -36.39 23.52 -20.09
N VAL A 9 -37.36 22.93 -19.41
CA VAL A 9 -38.62 23.60 -19.02
C VAL A 9 -38.64 24.04 -17.56
N THR A 10 -37.81 23.41 -16.72
CA THR A 10 -37.68 23.72 -15.29
C THR A 10 -36.37 23.14 -14.76
N GLU A 11 -35.96 23.57 -13.57
CA GLU A 11 -34.83 23.04 -12.82
C GLU A 11 -35.12 23.09 -11.33
N LYS A 12 -34.43 22.24 -10.57
CA LYS A 12 -34.53 22.21 -9.12
C LYS A 12 -33.17 21.87 -8.54
N GLU A 13 -32.74 22.68 -7.57
CA GLU A 13 -31.57 22.36 -6.76
C GLU A 13 -31.96 21.29 -5.74
N VAL A 14 -31.18 20.22 -5.67
CA VAL A 14 -31.34 19.12 -4.72
C VAL A 14 -30.13 19.11 -3.81
N THR A 15 -30.36 19.12 -2.50
CA THR A 15 -29.28 19.21 -1.52
C THR A 15 -29.15 17.92 -0.73
N LYS A 16 -28.00 17.76 -0.07
CA LYS A 16 -27.69 16.61 0.79
C LYS A 16 -28.70 16.37 1.92
N ASP A 17 -29.46 17.41 2.30
CA ASP A 17 -30.43 17.32 3.39
C ASP A 17 -31.65 16.49 2.96
N ASN A 18 -31.93 16.43 1.65
CA ASN A 18 -32.97 15.59 1.08
C ASN A 18 -32.74 15.37 -0.43
N TRP A 19 -32.22 14.19 -0.80
CA TRP A 19 -32.00 13.77 -2.20
C TRP A 19 -33.29 13.41 -2.94
N ASN A 20 -34.31 14.27 -2.83
CA ASN A 20 -35.60 14.10 -3.48
C ASN A 20 -35.96 15.39 -4.23
N TYR A 21 -36.58 15.23 -5.39
CA TYR A 21 -37.14 16.31 -6.17
C TYR A 21 -38.53 15.95 -6.64
N GLU A 22 -39.31 17.00 -6.90
CA GLU A 22 -40.66 16.90 -7.44
C GLU A 22 -40.88 18.16 -8.26
N PHE A 23 -41.48 17.98 -9.43
CA PHE A 23 -41.93 19.03 -10.32
C PHE A 23 -43.45 18.94 -10.41
N ASN A 24 -44.11 19.95 -9.85
CA ASN A 24 -45.57 20.03 -9.80
C ASN A 24 -46.11 20.90 -10.93
N ASP A 25 -47.39 20.75 -11.24
CA ASP A 25 -48.14 21.60 -12.19
C ASP A 25 -47.57 21.65 -13.62
N LEU A 26 -46.96 20.55 -14.08
CA LEU A 26 -46.46 20.43 -15.44
C LEU A 26 -47.61 20.16 -16.45
N PRO A 27 -47.66 20.86 -17.60
CA PRO A 27 -48.74 20.71 -18.57
C PRO A 27 -48.72 19.33 -19.24
N LYS A 28 -49.84 18.60 -19.21
CA LYS A 28 -49.93 17.29 -19.89
C LYS A 28 -49.90 17.41 -21.43
N TYR A 29 -50.39 18.52 -21.98
CA TYR A 29 -50.52 18.73 -23.42
C TYR A 29 -50.00 20.10 -23.86
N GLU A 30 -49.38 20.17 -25.04
CA GLU A 30 -49.01 21.41 -25.73
C GLU A 30 -49.54 21.35 -27.16
N ASN A 31 -50.33 22.34 -27.58
CA ASN A 31 -50.99 22.40 -28.89
C ASN A 31 -51.78 21.11 -29.24
N GLY A 32 -52.42 20.49 -28.24
CA GLY A 32 -53.19 19.26 -28.41
C GLY A 32 -52.38 17.96 -28.52
N LYS A 33 -51.04 18.01 -28.40
CA LYS A 33 -50.15 16.83 -28.35
C LYS A 33 -49.72 16.55 -26.91
N GLU A 34 -49.67 15.27 -26.50
CA GLU A 34 -49.20 14.88 -25.16
C GLU A 34 -47.70 15.13 -25.02
N ILE A 35 -47.28 15.68 -23.88
CA ILE A 35 -45.88 15.99 -23.61
C ILE A 35 -45.22 14.78 -22.94
N THR A 36 -44.14 14.29 -23.54
CA THR A 36 -43.22 13.37 -22.87
C THR A 36 -42.15 14.17 -22.12
N TYR A 37 -41.99 13.85 -20.83
CA TYR A 37 -40.98 14.41 -19.96
C TYR A 37 -39.79 13.46 -19.81
N SER A 38 -38.62 14.04 -19.58
CA SER A 38 -37.39 13.35 -19.19
C SER A 38 -36.73 14.15 -18.10
N ILE A 39 -35.99 13.49 -17.21
CA ILE A 39 -35.11 14.17 -16.27
C ILE A 39 -33.67 14.09 -16.75
N ASP A 40 -32.88 15.09 -16.40
CA ASP A 40 -31.44 15.07 -16.56
C ASP A 40 -30.79 15.82 -15.38
N GLU A 41 -29.49 15.60 -15.20
CA GLU A 41 -28.69 16.26 -14.16
C GLU A 41 -27.41 16.83 -14.79
N GLU A 42 -26.96 17.98 -14.28
CA GLU A 42 -25.65 18.52 -14.66
C GLU A 42 -24.54 17.56 -14.24
N ALA A 43 -23.49 17.45 -15.06
CA ALA A 43 -22.40 16.51 -14.79
C ALA A 43 -21.68 16.87 -13.48
N VAL A 44 -21.61 15.91 -12.55
CA VAL A 44 -20.85 16.03 -11.32
C VAL A 44 -19.42 15.53 -11.56
N PRO A 45 -18.37 16.35 -11.36
CA PRO A 45 -16.99 15.92 -11.60
C PRO A 45 -16.62 14.63 -10.87
N GLY A 46 -16.11 13.65 -11.62
CA GLY A 46 -15.69 12.34 -11.11
C GLY A 46 -16.81 11.31 -10.98
N TYR A 47 -18.08 11.70 -11.07
CA TYR A 47 -19.21 10.77 -11.01
C TYR A 47 -19.74 10.41 -12.40
N GLU A 48 -20.17 9.17 -12.53
CA GLU A 48 -20.95 8.68 -13.66
C GLU A 48 -22.43 8.73 -13.33
N LYS A 49 -23.19 9.44 -14.18
CA LYS A 49 -24.63 9.60 -14.07
C LYS A 49 -25.38 8.54 -14.86
N GLU A 50 -26.39 7.95 -14.25
CA GLU A 50 -27.33 7.01 -14.85
C GLU A 50 -28.77 7.50 -14.61
N VAL A 51 -29.58 7.58 -15.67
CA VAL A 51 -30.99 7.97 -15.60
C VAL A 51 -31.88 6.76 -15.92
N THR A 52 -32.74 6.37 -14.97
CA THR A 52 -33.72 5.29 -15.17
C THR A 52 -35.13 5.81 -14.89
N GLY A 53 -35.89 6.11 -15.94
CA GLY A 53 -37.18 6.79 -15.83
C GLY A 53 -36.99 8.20 -15.28
N TYR A 54 -37.46 8.42 -14.05
CA TYR A 54 -37.25 9.67 -13.29
C TYR A 54 -36.36 9.46 -12.07
N ASN A 55 -35.56 8.38 -12.03
CA ASN A 55 -34.56 8.19 -10.99
C ASN A 55 -33.19 8.57 -11.55
N LEU A 56 -32.43 9.31 -10.74
CA LEU A 56 -31.04 9.67 -11.01
C LEU A 56 -30.15 8.88 -10.07
N LYS A 57 -29.07 8.31 -10.60
CA LYS A 57 -28.06 7.62 -9.83
C LYS A 57 -26.69 8.12 -10.25
N ASN A 58 -25.91 8.57 -9.28
CA ASN A 58 -24.51 8.94 -9.45
C ASN A 58 -23.61 7.87 -8.85
N SER A 59 -22.63 7.40 -9.62
CA SER A 59 -21.66 6.39 -9.21
C SER A 59 -20.25 6.95 -9.25
N TYR A 60 -19.45 6.64 -8.24
CA TYR A 60 -18.03 7.00 -8.18
C TYR A 60 -17.22 5.74 -7.87
N THR A 61 -16.09 5.57 -8.55
CA THR A 61 -15.15 4.48 -8.28
C THR A 61 -13.97 5.02 -7.47
N PRO A 62 -13.82 4.63 -6.19
CA PRO A 62 -12.71 5.09 -5.37
C PRO A 62 -11.35 4.71 -5.94
N GLU A 63 -10.41 5.65 -5.88
CA GLU A 63 -9.03 5.43 -6.28
C GLU A 63 -8.32 4.42 -5.36
N LYS A 64 -7.47 3.60 -5.96
CA LYS A 64 -6.64 2.61 -5.29
C LYS A 64 -5.18 2.78 -5.66
N VAL A 65 -4.30 2.35 -4.76
CA VAL A 65 -2.84 2.35 -4.94
C VAL A 65 -2.27 0.97 -4.60
N SER A 66 -1.00 0.75 -4.96
CA SER A 66 -0.23 -0.40 -4.51
C SER A 66 1.07 0.04 -3.82
N VAL A 67 1.56 -0.81 -2.93
CA VAL A 67 2.84 -0.65 -2.23
C VAL A 67 3.66 -1.90 -2.46
N ALA A 68 4.83 -1.75 -3.06
CA ALA A 68 5.77 -2.84 -3.31
C ALA A 68 7.17 -2.48 -2.80
N GLY A 69 7.91 -3.51 -2.39
CA GLY A 69 9.23 -3.33 -1.81
C GLY A 69 10.06 -4.61 -1.83
N THR A 70 11.34 -4.46 -1.57
CA THR A 70 12.31 -5.56 -1.53
C THR A 70 13.00 -5.65 -0.17
N LYS A 71 13.44 -6.86 0.19
CA LYS A 71 14.24 -7.15 1.38
C LYS A 71 15.68 -7.47 0.96
N THR A 72 16.62 -6.73 1.53
CA THR A 72 18.06 -6.96 1.37
C THR A 72 18.69 -7.41 2.70
N TRP A 73 19.70 -8.26 2.59
CA TRP A 73 20.48 -8.78 3.72
C TRP A 73 21.94 -8.39 3.58
N ASP A 74 22.51 -7.80 4.63
CA ASP A 74 23.91 -7.41 4.75
C ASP A 74 24.55 -8.20 5.89
N ASP A 75 24.87 -9.47 5.61
CA ASP A 75 25.27 -10.48 6.60
C ASP A 75 26.37 -11.43 6.08
N ALA A 76 27.22 -10.90 5.21
CA ALA A 76 28.30 -11.64 4.54
C ALA A 76 27.80 -12.92 3.84
N ASN A 77 26.68 -12.82 3.10
CA ASN A 77 26.02 -13.94 2.44
C ASN A 77 25.61 -15.05 3.41
N ASN A 78 25.05 -14.66 4.57
CA ASN A 78 24.62 -15.57 5.62
C ASN A 78 25.76 -16.47 6.16
N GLN A 79 26.96 -15.91 6.34
CA GLN A 79 28.16 -16.64 6.76
C GLN A 79 27.94 -17.51 8.00
N ASP A 80 27.22 -16.97 8.99
CA ASP A 80 27.00 -17.60 10.29
C ASP A 80 25.69 -18.38 10.36
N GLY A 81 24.94 -18.47 9.25
CA GLY A 81 23.68 -19.20 9.16
C GLY A 81 22.55 -18.63 10.02
N LYS A 82 22.62 -17.35 10.41
CA LYS A 82 21.65 -16.70 11.30
C LYS A 82 20.42 -16.13 10.57
N ARG A 83 20.47 -16.01 9.24
CA ARG A 83 19.36 -15.48 8.46
C ARG A 83 18.14 -16.39 8.58
N PRO A 84 16.97 -15.88 8.98
CA PRO A 84 15.76 -16.67 9.02
C PRO A 84 15.26 -17.00 7.60
N ASP A 85 14.47 -18.06 7.50
CA ASP A 85 13.82 -18.44 6.23
C ASP A 85 12.68 -17.49 5.84
N LYS A 86 12.23 -16.64 6.77
CA LYS A 86 11.13 -15.70 6.58
C LYS A 86 11.18 -14.50 7.53
N ILE A 87 10.48 -13.44 7.14
CA ILE A 87 10.23 -12.23 7.93
C ILE A 87 8.73 -11.88 7.89
N LYS A 88 8.28 -11.00 8.79
CA LYS A 88 6.96 -10.37 8.69
C LYS A 88 7.09 -8.89 8.35
N VAL A 89 6.58 -8.51 7.19
CA VAL A 89 6.47 -7.13 6.73
C VAL A 89 5.12 -6.58 7.18
N ILE A 90 5.12 -5.42 7.81
CA ILE A 90 3.94 -4.76 8.37
C ILE A 90 3.61 -3.59 7.45
N LEU A 91 2.38 -3.53 6.96
CA LEU A 91 1.85 -2.36 6.25
C LEU A 91 1.12 -1.47 7.26
N ASN A 92 1.52 -0.21 7.32
CA ASN A 92 0.85 0.81 8.12
C ASN A 92 0.22 1.87 7.22
N LYS A 93 -0.82 2.51 7.74
CA LYS A 93 -1.42 3.70 7.15
C LYS A 93 -1.34 4.87 8.12
N THR A 94 -1.14 6.07 7.60
CA THR A 94 -1.22 7.32 8.35
C THR A 94 -2.31 8.19 7.76
N VAL A 95 -3.29 8.56 8.60
CA VAL A 95 -4.38 9.48 8.27
C VAL A 95 -4.49 10.47 9.43
N ASP A 96 -4.55 11.77 9.14
CA ASP A 96 -4.58 12.83 10.18
C ASP A 96 -3.44 12.75 11.20
N GLY A 97 -2.26 12.30 10.76
CA GLY A 97 -1.10 12.12 11.64
C GLY A 97 -1.19 10.90 12.57
N GLN A 98 -2.29 10.14 12.55
CA GLN A 98 -2.42 8.89 13.29
C GLN A 98 -1.97 7.72 12.43
N THR A 99 -1.00 6.96 12.94
CA THR A 99 -0.49 5.76 12.26
C THR A 99 -1.11 4.51 12.87
N THR A 100 -1.63 3.62 12.02
CA THR A 100 -2.24 2.35 12.42
C THR A 100 -1.79 1.22 11.51
N LYS A 101 -1.71 0.00 12.06
CA LYS A 101 -1.43 -1.20 11.29
C LYS A 101 -2.64 -1.55 10.41
N VAL A 102 -2.38 -1.79 9.13
CA VAL A 102 -3.39 -2.27 8.18
C VAL A 102 -3.37 -3.79 8.15
N THR A 103 -2.20 -4.37 7.90
CA THR A 103 -2.02 -5.81 7.75
C THR A 103 -0.55 -6.19 7.93
N GLU A 104 -0.24 -7.47 7.88
CA GLU A 104 1.12 -8.00 7.77
C GLU A 104 1.20 -9.10 6.72
N LYS A 105 2.40 -9.29 6.16
CA LYS A 105 2.68 -10.32 5.15
C LYS A 105 3.96 -11.05 5.50
N GLU A 106 3.91 -12.37 5.41
CA GLU A 106 5.10 -13.22 5.49
C GLU A 106 5.85 -13.19 4.15
N VAL A 107 7.15 -12.89 4.21
CA VAL A 107 8.05 -12.87 3.05
C VAL A 107 9.16 -13.88 3.29
N THR A 108 9.40 -14.78 2.33
CA THR A 108 10.28 -15.93 2.50
C THR A 108 11.57 -15.78 1.69
N LYS A 109 12.55 -16.63 1.99
CA LYS A 109 13.80 -16.73 1.25
C LYS A 109 13.66 -17.08 -0.24
N ASP A 110 12.53 -17.65 -0.63
CA ASP A 110 12.27 -18.01 -2.03
C ASP A 110 12.15 -16.74 -2.88
N ASN A 111 11.61 -15.67 -2.29
CA ASN A 111 11.45 -14.39 -2.94
C ASN A 111 11.37 -13.26 -1.90
N TRP A 112 12.47 -12.53 -1.73
CA TRP A 112 12.57 -11.39 -0.82
C TRP A 112 11.84 -10.13 -1.32
N ASN A 113 10.76 -10.27 -2.08
CA ASN A 113 9.94 -9.19 -2.61
C ASN A 113 8.53 -9.30 -2.06
N TYR A 114 7.87 -8.15 -1.87
CA TYR A 114 6.48 -8.10 -1.45
C TYR A 114 5.71 -6.98 -2.15
N GLU A 115 4.39 -7.16 -2.16
CA GLU A 115 3.44 -6.22 -2.71
C GLU A 115 2.13 -6.33 -1.92
N PHE A 116 1.50 -5.16 -1.73
CA PHE A 116 0.15 -4.96 -1.23
C PHE A 116 -0.63 -4.18 -2.29
N ASN A 117 -1.70 -4.79 -2.81
CA ASN A 117 -2.51 -4.25 -3.89
C ASN A 117 -3.87 -3.76 -3.37
N ASP A 118 -4.59 -3.04 -4.23
CA ASP A 118 -5.96 -2.59 -3.98
C ASP A 118 -6.13 -1.75 -2.71
N LEU A 119 -5.09 -1.00 -2.33
CA LEU A 119 -5.12 -0.18 -1.13
C LEU A 119 -5.92 1.10 -1.39
N PRO A 120 -6.89 1.48 -0.54
CA PRO A 120 -7.63 2.72 -0.73
C PRO A 120 -6.70 3.94 -0.70
N LYS A 121 -6.86 4.87 -1.63
CA LYS A 121 -6.07 6.12 -1.64
C LYS A 121 -6.55 7.12 -0.58
N TYR A 122 -7.83 7.07 -0.24
CA TYR A 122 -8.47 8.01 0.68
C TYR A 122 -9.26 7.28 1.78
N GLU A 123 -9.26 7.84 2.99
CA GLU A 123 -10.12 7.45 4.11
C GLU A 123 -10.85 8.69 4.63
N ASN A 124 -12.19 8.65 4.64
CA ASN A 124 -13.04 9.77 5.05
C ASN A 124 -12.70 11.10 4.34
N GLY A 125 -12.37 11.02 3.05
CA GLY A 125 -12.02 12.19 2.22
C GLY A 125 -10.59 12.71 2.40
N LYS A 126 -9.74 12.03 3.19
CA LYS A 126 -8.35 12.41 3.43
C LYS A 126 -7.40 11.41 2.82
N GLU A 127 -6.32 11.90 2.22
CA GLU A 127 -5.33 11.04 1.56
C GLU A 127 -4.59 10.19 2.59
N ILE A 128 -4.42 8.91 2.27
CA ILE A 128 -3.72 7.95 3.11
C ILE A 128 -2.25 7.91 2.72
N THR A 129 -1.36 8.12 3.69
CA THR A 129 0.07 7.84 3.49
C THR A 129 0.38 6.44 3.98
N TYR A 130 0.86 5.58 3.08
CA TYR A 130 1.30 4.22 3.43
C TYR A 130 2.79 4.19 3.79
N SER A 131 3.13 3.38 4.78
CA SER A 131 4.51 3.07 5.18
C SER A 131 4.66 1.58 5.48
N ILE A 132 5.90 1.10 5.44
CA ILE A 132 6.23 -0.28 5.77
C ILE A 132 7.08 -0.33 7.02
N ASP A 133 6.99 -1.46 7.72
CA ASP A 133 7.89 -1.81 8.80
C ASP A 133 8.15 -3.33 8.78
N GLU A 134 9.07 -3.81 9.61
CA GLU A 134 9.36 -5.24 9.78
C GLU A 134 9.40 -5.61 11.27
N GLU A 135 8.83 -6.78 11.59
CA GLU A 135 9.02 -7.40 12.90
C GLU A 135 10.51 -7.68 13.14
N ALA A 136 11.04 -7.23 14.28
CA ALA A 136 12.47 -7.29 14.56
C ALA A 136 13.03 -8.73 14.42
N VAL A 137 14.09 -8.87 13.62
CA VAL A 137 14.81 -10.14 13.47
C VAL A 137 15.93 -10.19 14.52
N PRO A 138 15.95 -11.20 15.41
CA PRO A 138 16.95 -11.29 16.48
C PRO A 138 18.38 -11.22 15.95
N GLY A 139 19.19 -10.32 16.52
CA GLY A 139 20.60 -10.14 16.16
C GLY A 139 20.86 -9.26 14.93
N TYR A 140 19.81 -8.86 14.20
CA TYR A 140 19.94 -7.99 13.03
C TYR A 140 19.53 -6.55 13.36
N GLU A 141 20.21 -5.60 12.75
CA GLU A 141 19.79 -4.19 12.71
C GLU A 141 18.91 -3.95 11.49
N LYS A 142 17.73 -3.37 11.70
CA LYS A 142 16.73 -3.07 10.68
C LYS A 142 16.85 -1.64 10.18
N GLU A 143 16.78 -1.46 8.87
CA GLU A 143 16.67 -0.17 8.21
C GLU A 143 15.52 -0.19 7.18
N VAL A 144 14.74 0.90 7.14
CA VAL A 144 13.65 1.12 6.19
C VAL A 144 14.00 2.32 5.30
N THR A 145 14.00 2.15 3.98
CA THR A 145 14.21 3.23 3.01
C THR A 145 13.08 3.24 1.99
N GLY A 146 12.16 4.21 2.11
CA GLY A 146 10.92 4.20 1.33
C GLY A 146 10.12 2.94 1.66
N TYR A 147 9.96 2.05 0.68
CA TYR A 147 9.33 0.75 0.86
C TYR A 147 10.30 -0.43 0.87
N ASN A 148 11.61 -0.20 0.87
CA ASN A 148 12.60 -1.27 0.94
C ASN A 148 13.07 -1.50 2.38
N LEU A 149 13.34 -2.77 2.68
CA LEU A 149 13.85 -3.24 3.96
C LEU A 149 15.29 -3.72 3.81
N LYS A 150 16.14 -3.37 4.77
CA LYS A 150 17.49 -3.92 4.90
C LYS A 150 17.69 -4.44 6.31
N ASN A 151 18.26 -5.64 6.44
CA ASN A 151 18.76 -6.16 7.72
C ASN A 151 20.27 -6.39 7.65
N SER A 152 20.99 -5.92 8.67
CA SER A 152 22.44 -6.03 8.76
C SER A 152 22.87 -6.88 9.96
N TYR A 153 23.85 -7.76 9.77
CA TYR A 153 24.44 -8.61 10.82
C TYR A 153 25.95 -8.66 10.66
N THR A 154 26.68 -8.48 11.76
CA THR A 154 28.15 -8.58 11.77
C THR A 154 28.56 -10.01 12.19
N PRO A 155 29.23 -10.78 11.31
CA PRO A 155 29.65 -12.14 11.64
C PRO A 155 30.59 -12.24 12.83
N GLU A 156 30.44 -13.31 13.59
CA GLU A 156 31.28 -13.63 14.75
C GLU A 156 32.73 -13.96 14.31
N LYS A 157 33.69 -13.60 15.16
CA LYS A 157 35.12 -13.86 14.93
C LYS A 157 35.72 -14.50 16.17
N VAL A 158 36.61 -15.47 15.96
CA VAL A 158 37.42 -16.07 17.02
C VAL A 158 38.90 -15.82 16.76
N SER A 159 39.68 -15.68 17.83
CA SER A 159 41.13 -15.58 17.77
C SER A 159 41.74 -16.89 18.25
N VAL A 160 42.61 -17.50 17.45
CA VAL A 160 43.34 -18.71 17.81
C VAL A 160 44.80 -18.34 18.07
N ALA A 161 45.29 -18.68 19.26
CA ALA A 161 46.69 -18.48 19.66
C ALA A 161 47.27 -19.80 20.17
N GLY A 162 48.55 -20.03 19.92
CA GLY A 162 49.27 -21.21 20.37
C GLY A 162 50.73 -20.90 20.66
N THR A 163 51.34 -21.70 21.53
CA THR A 163 52.78 -21.66 21.79
C THR A 163 53.42 -22.92 21.24
N LYS A 164 54.61 -22.78 20.64
CA LYS A 164 55.46 -23.90 20.22
C LYS A 164 56.50 -24.15 21.30
N THR A 165 56.37 -25.28 22.01
CA THR A 165 57.36 -25.71 23.00
C THR A 165 58.26 -26.78 22.38
N TRP A 166 59.56 -26.58 22.49
CA TRP A 166 60.57 -27.58 22.11
C TRP A 166 61.02 -28.32 23.36
N ASN A 167 60.89 -29.64 23.37
CA ASN A 167 61.44 -30.52 24.41
C ASN A 167 62.64 -31.30 23.85
N ASP A 168 63.76 -30.62 23.71
CA ASP A 168 64.99 -31.10 23.05
C ASP A 168 66.23 -30.79 23.90
N ALA A 169 66.07 -30.78 25.23
CA ALA A 169 67.13 -30.48 26.21
C ALA A 169 67.91 -29.19 25.89
N ASN A 170 67.19 -28.09 25.68
CA ASN A 170 67.76 -26.80 25.25
C ASN A 170 68.54 -26.89 23.92
N ASN A 171 67.99 -27.63 22.95
CA ASN A 171 68.62 -27.87 21.65
C ASN A 171 70.03 -28.47 21.76
N GLN A 172 70.22 -29.48 22.63
CA GLN A 172 71.56 -30.03 22.91
C GLN A 172 72.29 -30.50 21.64
N ASP A 173 71.55 -31.10 20.69
CA ASP A 173 72.09 -31.71 19.47
C ASP A 173 72.23 -30.68 18.32
N GLY A 174 71.87 -29.41 18.55
CA GLY A 174 71.90 -28.35 17.55
C GLY A 174 70.97 -28.59 16.35
N LYS A 175 69.94 -29.42 16.52
CA LYS A 175 69.02 -29.84 15.45
C LYS A 175 67.74 -29.00 15.36
N ARG A 176 67.42 -28.20 16.38
CA ARG A 176 66.26 -27.30 16.36
C ARG A 176 66.42 -26.32 15.19
N PRO A 177 65.48 -26.28 14.24
CA PRO A 177 65.50 -25.31 13.16
C PRO A 177 65.36 -23.89 13.69
N ASP A 178 66.01 -22.94 13.00
CA ASP A 178 65.84 -21.51 13.27
C ASP A 178 64.46 -20.98 12.80
N LYS A 179 63.69 -21.81 12.06
CA LYS A 179 62.35 -21.51 11.52
C LYS A 179 61.44 -22.74 11.64
#